data_AF-A0A1C1CKH9-F1
#
_entry.id   AF-A0A1C1CKH9-F1
#
_cell.length_a   1.000
_cell.length_b   1.000
_cell.length_c   1.000
_cell.angle_alpha   90.00
_cell.angle_beta   90.00
_cell.angle_gamma   90.00
#
_symmetry.space_group_name_H-M   'P 1'
#
loop_
_entity.id
_entity.type
_entity.pdbx_description
1 polymer ?
#
loop_
_entity_poly.entity_id
_entity_poly.type
_entity_poly.pdbx_seq_one_letter_code
_entity_poly.pdbx_strand_id
1 'polypeptide(L)'
;MPPRNRHFHTREPFEGDDRLTLQRAEGPFGFLNPTRAHFNHSGLPSSKTIPPDPIATSHDSVNGHRRTAKELDESNVPAKDIRFLWRSRDNRKGRHPLLVRRPHTGEEASFLTPRRASHPREVLKTVIRTFTFYPVWDISWLVAFIFTWGSVIWVMNGFFVWLPVVAPATEFDGEIYYGGGITAFIGAILFFEIGSILLIFEAVNANNTGCFGWAVEQLVDDERAAGQQRLRIVANRHHCHHHQNRHNFVGKPSRLTVPEAMPRPEPRSKSETNHVDADTKKQWRWFASWHDLHTHYFRELGFLAGCAQLFGATVFGVSGITALPGIINHLEPQWKLNAAYWIPQVIGGSGFIVSSTLYMLETQQKWWKPAPHLLGWHIAVWNLVGALGFTLCGALGMAYKNSGAQYEAGLATFW
;
A
#
# COMPACT_ATOMS: atom_id res chain seq x y z
N MET A 1 -11.73 16.48 -21.20
CA MET A 1 -12.50 15.38 -20.55
C MET A 1 -12.53 15.61 -19.04
N PRO A 2 -13.70 15.64 -18.40
CA PRO A 2 -13.83 15.78 -16.95
C PRO A 2 -13.31 14.52 -16.21
N PRO A 3 -12.95 14.62 -14.92
CA PRO A 3 -12.37 13.49 -14.15
C PRO A 3 -13.39 12.37 -13.95
N ARG A 4 -12.96 11.12 -14.12
CA ARG A 4 -13.82 9.91 -14.17
C ARG A 4 -14.37 9.44 -12.81
N ASN A 5 -14.37 10.31 -11.80
CA ASN A 5 -15.12 10.21 -10.54
C ASN A 5 -15.07 11.58 -9.88
N ARG A 6 -16.20 12.20 -9.52
CA ARG A 6 -16.22 13.55 -8.91
C ARG A 6 -16.48 13.54 -7.41
N HIS A 7 -17.13 12.50 -6.90
CA HIS A 7 -17.53 12.37 -5.51
C HIS A 7 -17.22 10.97 -5.02
N PHE A 8 -16.96 10.84 -3.73
CA PHE A 8 -16.89 9.54 -3.07
C PHE A 8 -18.31 8.97 -3.00
N HIS A 9 -18.48 7.68 -3.32
CA HIS A 9 -19.76 6.99 -3.09
C HIS A 9 -19.94 6.64 -1.60
N THR A 10 -18.90 6.87 -0.82
CA THR A 10 -18.77 6.53 0.60
C THR A 10 -18.22 7.75 1.36
N ARG A 11 -17.88 7.58 2.64
CA ARG A 11 -17.28 8.64 3.47
C ARG A 11 -16.10 9.28 2.77
N GLU A 12 -16.13 10.60 2.69
CA GLU A 12 -15.05 11.39 2.14
C GLU A 12 -13.86 11.35 3.12
N PRO A 13 -12.63 11.12 2.64
CA PRO A 13 -11.47 11.29 3.50
C PRO A 13 -11.43 12.73 4.01
N PHE A 14 -11.25 12.90 5.32
CA PHE A 14 -11.23 14.19 6.02
C PHE A 14 -12.57 14.94 6.13
N GLU A 15 -13.71 14.25 5.96
CA GLU A 15 -15.05 14.87 6.08
C GLU A 15 -15.30 15.62 7.41
N GLY A 16 -14.61 15.22 8.50
CA GLY A 16 -14.70 15.87 9.81
C GLY A 16 -13.60 16.88 10.14
N ASP A 17 -12.73 17.23 9.19
CA ASP A 17 -11.67 18.22 9.40
C ASP A 17 -11.98 19.52 8.65
N ASP A 18 -12.54 20.49 9.37
CA ASP A 18 -12.92 21.82 8.85
C ASP A 18 -11.75 22.60 8.22
N ARG A 19 -10.51 22.15 8.44
CA ARG A 19 -9.33 22.76 7.86
C ARG A 19 -9.10 22.34 6.42
N LEU A 20 -9.70 21.24 5.95
CA LEU A 20 -9.44 20.68 4.63
C LEU A 20 -10.70 20.77 3.77
N THR A 21 -10.53 21.30 2.56
CA THR A 21 -11.61 21.44 1.58
C THR A 21 -11.29 20.63 0.35
N LEU A 22 -12.18 19.69 -0.01
CA LEU A 22 -12.02 18.89 -1.22
C LEU A 22 -12.17 19.75 -2.48
N GLN A 23 -11.11 19.81 -3.27
CA GLN A 23 -11.11 20.51 -4.56
C GLN A 23 -11.62 19.61 -5.68
N ARG A 24 -11.12 18.36 -5.73
CA ARG A 24 -11.51 17.36 -6.73
C ARG A 24 -11.11 15.97 -6.30
N ALA A 25 -11.91 14.98 -6.72
CA ALA A 25 -11.56 13.57 -6.66
C ALA A 25 -11.23 13.04 -8.08
N GLU A 26 -10.42 11.98 -8.16
CA GLU A 26 -10.13 11.28 -9.42
C GLU A 26 -9.91 9.78 -9.16
N GLY A 27 -10.19 8.96 -10.17
CA GLY A 27 -10.01 7.51 -10.11
C GLY A 27 -10.13 6.86 -11.49
N PRO A 28 -9.70 5.58 -11.62
CA PRO A 28 -9.67 4.88 -12.90
C PRO A 28 -11.07 4.55 -13.45
N PHE A 29 -12.05 4.28 -12.58
CA PHE A 29 -13.40 3.82 -12.93
C PHE A 29 -14.50 4.62 -12.22
N GLY A 30 -15.55 4.99 -12.95
CA GLY A 30 -16.65 5.83 -12.44
C GLY A 30 -17.63 5.17 -11.47
N PHE A 31 -17.67 3.84 -11.46
CA PHE A 31 -18.58 3.06 -10.60
C PHE A 31 -17.93 2.65 -9.26
N LEU A 32 -16.62 2.84 -9.13
CA LEU A 32 -15.87 2.60 -7.90
C LEU A 32 -15.59 3.92 -7.18
N ASN A 33 -15.06 3.86 -5.96
CA ASN A 33 -14.61 5.05 -5.26
C ASN A 33 -13.41 5.72 -5.96
N PRO A 34 -13.27 7.05 -5.86
CA PRO A 34 -12.05 7.73 -6.24
C PRO A 34 -10.85 7.13 -5.51
N THR A 35 -9.75 6.92 -6.23
CA THR A 35 -8.49 6.46 -5.62
C THR A 35 -7.60 7.62 -5.19
N ARG A 36 -7.98 8.85 -5.54
CA ARG A 36 -7.24 10.07 -5.26
C ARG A 36 -8.18 11.24 -5.00
N ALA A 37 -7.78 12.12 -4.08
CA ALA A 37 -8.48 13.37 -3.80
C ALA A 37 -7.49 14.49 -3.50
N HIS A 38 -7.80 15.68 -3.99
CA HIS A 38 -6.97 16.88 -3.88
C HIS A 38 -7.66 17.83 -2.90
N PHE A 39 -6.97 18.20 -1.83
CA PHE A 39 -7.49 19.06 -0.77
C PHE A 39 -6.69 20.36 -0.67
N ASN A 40 -7.40 21.45 -0.40
CA ASN A 40 -6.83 22.72 0.03
C ASN A 40 -6.97 22.87 1.54
N HIS A 41 -6.05 23.58 2.17
CA HIS A 41 -6.14 23.86 3.60
C HIS A 41 -6.61 25.30 3.83
N SER A 42 -7.71 25.49 4.56
CA SER A 42 -8.38 26.78 4.75
C SER A 42 -7.52 27.83 5.45
N GLY A 43 -6.55 27.40 6.27
CA GLY A 43 -5.54 28.26 6.89
C GLY A 43 -4.36 28.67 6.00
N LEU A 44 -4.29 28.23 4.73
CA LEU A 44 -3.21 28.60 3.80
C LEU A 44 -3.75 29.56 2.73
N PRO A 45 -3.06 30.69 2.44
CA PRO A 45 -3.49 31.59 1.38
C PRO A 45 -3.44 30.89 0.02
N SER A 46 -4.60 30.57 -0.54
CA SER A 46 -4.71 29.94 -1.86
C SER A 46 -4.42 30.98 -2.94
N SER A 47 -3.35 30.78 -3.71
CA SER A 47 -3.10 31.58 -4.90
C SER A 47 -4.19 31.26 -5.94
N LYS A 48 -5.17 32.16 -6.06
CA LYS A 48 -6.20 32.09 -7.09
C LYS A 48 -5.50 32.21 -8.44
N THR A 49 -5.61 31.17 -9.27
CA THR A 49 -5.35 31.10 -10.72
C THR A 49 -4.05 30.36 -11.15
N ILE A 50 -4.05 29.90 -12.41
CA ILE A 50 -2.92 29.53 -13.31
C ILE A 50 -2.56 27.99 -13.40
N PRO A 51 -2.01 27.47 -14.54
CA PRO A 51 -2.43 26.31 -15.38
C PRO A 51 -1.62 25.01 -15.07
N PRO A 52 -1.79 23.89 -15.81
CA PRO A 52 -1.20 22.60 -15.41
C PRO A 52 0.28 22.48 -15.80
N ASP A 53 1.17 23.04 -14.98
CA ASP A 53 2.61 22.75 -15.01
C ASP A 53 3.00 21.56 -14.09
N PRO A 54 4.19 20.96 -14.21
CA PRO A 54 4.46 19.62 -13.68
C PRO A 54 4.50 19.61 -12.15
N ILE A 55 3.36 19.23 -11.56
CA ILE A 55 3.16 19.07 -10.12
C ILE A 55 4.07 17.93 -9.61
N ALA A 56 4.93 18.24 -8.64
CA ALA A 56 5.78 17.26 -7.99
C ALA A 56 5.23 16.83 -6.63
N THR A 57 5.16 15.52 -6.39
CA THR A 57 4.75 14.94 -5.11
C THR A 57 5.95 14.75 -4.18
N SER A 58 5.89 15.30 -2.97
CA SER A 58 6.77 14.91 -1.86
C SER A 58 6.05 13.94 -0.92
N HIS A 59 6.77 12.94 -0.43
CA HIS A 59 6.30 11.98 0.56
C HIS A 59 7.23 12.03 1.76
N ASP A 60 6.67 11.79 2.94
CA ASP A 60 7.40 11.81 4.18
C ASP A 60 8.27 10.56 4.39
N SER A 61 9.45 10.78 4.95
CA SER A 61 10.32 9.73 5.50
C SER A 61 10.22 9.74 7.03
N VAL A 62 9.16 9.18 7.60
CA VAL A 62 9.20 8.17 8.69
C VAL A 62 9.87 8.48 10.05
N ASN A 63 10.80 9.43 10.24
CA ASN A 63 11.84 9.25 11.30
C ASN A 63 11.69 10.09 12.57
N GLY A 64 11.81 9.38 13.70
CA GLY A 64 11.49 9.76 15.07
C GLY A 64 12.66 10.25 15.92
N HIS A 65 13.66 10.90 15.33
CA HIS A 65 14.67 11.59 16.13
C HIS A 65 14.36 13.09 16.22
N ARG A 66 14.54 13.64 17.42
CA ARG A 66 14.54 15.08 17.71
C ARG A 66 15.76 15.66 16.97
N ARG A 67 15.60 15.96 15.68
CA ARG A 67 16.66 16.56 14.88
C ARG A 67 16.96 17.94 15.44
N THR A 68 18.23 18.25 15.61
CA THR A 68 18.69 19.60 15.92
C THR A 68 18.25 20.55 14.81
N ALA A 69 17.92 21.81 15.16
CA ALA A 69 17.41 22.81 14.22
C ALA A 69 18.29 22.95 12.95
N LYS A 70 19.60 22.74 13.08
CA LYS A 70 20.59 22.76 11.99
C LYS A 70 20.41 21.65 10.93
N GLU A 71 20.07 20.42 11.34
CA GLU A 71 19.83 19.30 10.41
C GLU A 71 18.50 19.43 9.66
N LEU A 72 17.54 20.12 10.28
CA LEU A 72 16.22 20.35 9.73
C LEU A 72 16.28 21.38 8.60
N ASP A 73 17.11 22.41 8.75
CA ASP A 73 17.25 23.50 7.78
C ASP A 73 17.85 23.03 6.45
N GLU A 74 18.86 22.16 6.47
CA GLU A 74 19.39 21.54 5.24
C GLU A 74 18.37 20.68 4.50
N SER A 75 17.39 20.09 5.22
CA SER A 75 16.44 19.15 4.63
C SER A 75 15.20 19.81 4.02
N ASN A 76 14.92 21.06 4.38
CA ASN A 76 13.73 21.78 3.93
C ASN A 76 13.96 22.41 2.55
N VAL A 77 12.92 22.39 1.72
CA VAL A 77 12.93 22.94 0.37
C VAL A 77 11.87 24.04 0.29
N PRO A 78 12.23 25.24 -0.20
CA PRO A 78 11.28 26.35 -0.36
C PRO A 78 10.19 26.01 -1.38
N ALA A 79 8.97 26.43 -1.07
CA ALA A 79 7.77 26.20 -1.84
C ALA A 79 6.90 27.47 -1.86
N LYS A 80 6.22 27.70 -2.99
CA LYS A 80 5.28 28.81 -3.16
C LYS A 80 3.86 28.43 -2.75
N ASP A 81 3.45 27.22 -3.13
CA ASP A 81 2.10 26.73 -2.90
C ASP A 81 2.15 25.24 -2.54
N ILE A 82 1.24 24.83 -1.64
CA ILE A 82 1.13 23.47 -1.14
C ILE A 82 -0.33 23.05 -1.16
N ARG A 83 -0.58 21.87 -1.73
CA ARG A 83 -1.87 21.18 -1.66
C ARG A 83 -1.69 19.79 -1.09
N PHE A 84 -2.77 19.25 -0.54
CA PHE A 84 -2.75 17.92 0.06
C PHE A 84 -3.30 16.91 -0.94
N LEU A 85 -2.57 15.83 -1.15
CA LEU A 85 -3.03 14.72 -1.98
C LEU A 85 -3.34 13.53 -1.09
N TRP A 86 -4.58 13.10 -1.13
CA TRP A 86 -4.97 11.79 -0.62
C TRP A 86 -4.89 10.77 -1.75
N ARG A 87 -4.33 9.59 -1.48
CA ARG A 87 -4.52 8.41 -2.33
C ARG A 87 -4.92 7.22 -1.47
N SER A 88 -5.83 6.39 -1.97
CA SER A 88 -6.33 5.21 -1.25
C SER A 88 -5.19 4.30 -0.76
N ARG A 89 -4.29 3.89 -1.66
CA ARG A 89 -3.10 3.08 -1.30
C ARG A 89 -2.18 3.77 -0.30
N ASP A 90 -1.93 5.06 -0.49
CA ASP A 90 -1.01 5.81 0.38
C ASP A 90 -1.62 5.92 1.79
N ASN A 91 -2.93 6.19 1.90
CA ASN A 91 -3.66 6.22 3.16
C ASN A 91 -3.64 4.87 3.87
N ARG A 92 -3.86 3.77 3.14
CA ARG A 92 -3.77 2.40 3.70
C ARG A 92 -2.38 2.08 4.25
N LYS A 93 -1.34 2.72 3.72
CA LYS A 93 0.07 2.58 4.13
C LYS A 93 0.55 3.69 5.09
N GLY A 94 -0.35 4.55 5.58
CA GLY A 94 0.00 5.65 6.48
C GLY A 94 0.88 6.74 5.84
N ARG A 95 0.74 6.94 4.52
CA ARG A 95 1.50 7.93 3.75
C ARG A 95 0.60 9.08 3.31
N HIS A 96 1.11 10.30 3.44
CA HIS A 96 0.35 11.52 3.17
C HIS A 96 1.10 12.42 2.18
N PRO A 97 0.93 12.24 0.86
CA PRO A 97 1.65 13.04 -0.12
C PRO A 97 1.25 14.52 -0.09
N LEU A 98 2.25 15.39 -0.26
CA LEU A 98 2.05 16.82 -0.53
C LEU A 98 2.28 17.10 -2.02
N LEU A 99 1.45 17.96 -2.58
CA LEU A 99 1.66 18.57 -3.89
C LEU A 99 2.35 19.90 -3.67
N VAL A 100 3.60 20.00 -4.11
CA VAL A 100 4.44 21.16 -3.84
C VAL A 100 4.77 21.87 -5.15
N ARG A 101 4.44 23.16 -5.23
CA ARG A 101 4.91 24.05 -6.29
C ARG A 101 6.17 24.77 -5.85
N ARG A 102 7.26 24.60 -6.60
CA ARG A 102 8.50 25.34 -6.36
C ARG A 102 8.31 26.81 -6.80
N PRO A 103 8.87 27.77 -6.05
CA PRO A 103 8.90 29.17 -6.47
C PRO A 103 9.71 29.29 -7.77
N HIS A 104 9.23 30.10 -8.71
CA HIS A 104 10.02 30.48 -9.89
C HIS A 104 11.05 31.55 -9.49
N THR A 105 12.04 31.80 -10.34
CA THR A 105 13.06 32.81 -10.11
C THR A 105 12.39 34.18 -9.89
N GLY A 106 12.55 34.76 -8.69
CA GLY A 106 11.89 36.02 -8.30
C GLY A 106 10.55 35.88 -7.58
N GLU A 107 9.98 34.68 -7.46
CA GLU A 107 8.78 34.45 -6.65
C GLU A 107 9.16 34.16 -5.19
N GLU A 108 8.41 34.75 -4.25
CA GLU A 108 8.60 34.49 -2.83
C GLU A 108 8.18 33.07 -2.44
N ALA A 109 9.01 32.43 -1.62
CA ALA A 109 8.72 31.13 -1.02
C ALA A 109 7.94 31.33 0.28
N SER A 110 6.62 31.18 0.23
CA SER A 110 5.73 31.28 1.39
C SER A 110 5.87 30.09 2.35
N PHE A 111 6.39 28.95 1.86
CA PHE A 111 6.43 27.71 2.61
C PHE A 111 7.80 27.01 2.60
N LEU A 112 8.07 26.25 3.65
CA LEU A 112 9.17 25.28 3.72
C LEU A 112 8.61 23.86 3.81
N THR A 113 9.02 23.01 2.87
CA THR A 113 8.53 21.62 2.73
C THR A 113 9.63 20.60 2.92
N PRO A 114 9.32 19.37 3.35
CA PRO A 114 10.33 18.32 3.44
C PRO A 114 10.90 17.96 2.07
N ARG A 115 12.16 17.49 2.08
CA ARG A 115 12.83 16.95 0.90
C ARG A 115 11.98 15.86 0.24
N ARG A 116 12.04 15.78 -1.09
CA ARG A 116 11.37 14.70 -1.84
C ARG A 116 11.91 13.34 -1.42
N ALA A 117 11.02 12.37 -1.19
CA ALA A 117 11.38 10.99 -0.90
C ALA A 117 12.24 10.33 -1.99
N SER A 118 12.13 10.79 -3.24
CA SER A 118 12.96 10.31 -4.36
C SER A 118 14.39 10.85 -4.34
N HIS A 119 14.73 11.74 -3.41
CA HIS A 119 16.09 12.25 -3.28
C HIS A 119 17.02 11.13 -2.79
N PRO A 120 18.22 10.94 -3.38
CA PRO A 120 19.12 9.83 -3.06
C PRO A 120 19.38 9.66 -1.55
N ARG A 121 19.58 10.76 -0.82
CA ARG A 121 19.71 10.73 0.65
C ARG A 121 18.49 10.17 1.38
N GLU A 122 17.27 10.52 0.98
CA GLU A 122 16.05 9.98 1.61
C GLU A 122 15.80 8.53 1.20
N VAL A 123 16.13 8.15 -0.05
CA VAL A 123 16.10 6.76 -0.50
C VAL A 123 17.07 5.91 0.31
N LEU A 124 18.34 6.33 0.41
CA LEU A 124 19.36 5.63 1.18
C LEU A 124 18.98 5.50 2.67
N LYS A 125 18.48 6.59 3.26
CA LYS A 125 17.96 6.58 4.63
C LYS A 125 16.82 5.59 4.79
N THR A 126 15.91 5.50 3.81
CA THR A 126 14.80 4.53 3.83
C THR A 126 15.34 3.10 3.72
N VAL A 127 16.31 2.84 2.84
CA VAL A 127 16.93 1.52 2.68
C VAL A 127 17.63 1.07 3.96
N ILE A 128 18.51 1.91 4.54
CA ILE A 128 19.17 1.63 5.83
C ILE A 128 18.12 1.33 6.90
N ARG A 129 17.02 2.06 6.86
CA ARG A 129 15.96 1.88 7.84
C ARG A 129 15.19 0.57 7.67
N THR A 130 14.96 0.10 6.46
CA THR A 130 14.36 -1.21 6.22
C THR A 130 15.15 -2.33 6.91
N PHE A 131 16.47 -2.19 7.03
CA PHE A 131 17.34 -3.18 7.68
C PHE A 131 17.60 -2.92 9.18
N THR A 132 17.15 -1.79 9.74
CA THR A 132 17.47 -1.41 11.14
C THR A 132 16.24 -1.18 12.01
N PHE A 133 15.12 -0.75 11.42
CA PHE A 133 13.88 -0.48 12.11
C PHE A 133 12.84 -1.47 11.58
N TYR A 134 12.56 -2.52 12.35
CA TYR A 134 11.61 -3.59 12.02
C TYR A 134 10.25 -3.29 12.70
N PRO A 135 9.35 -2.47 12.11
CA PRO A 135 8.07 -2.14 12.71
C PRO A 135 7.08 -3.30 12.52
N VAL A 136 7.31 -4.40 13.25
CA VAL A 136 6.46 -5.61 13.19
C VAL A 136 5.00 -5.35 13.62
N TRP A 137 4.72 -4.22 14.26
CA TRP A 137 3.36 -3.78 14.61
C TRP A 137 2.60 -3.16 13.42
N ASP A 138 3.28 -2.82 12.33
CA ASP A 138 2.67 -2.24 11.13
C ASP A 138 2.31 -3.35 10.13
N ILE A 139 1.01 -3.52 9.87
CA ILE A 139 0.51 -4.53 8.94
C ILE A 139 1.02 -4.30 7.52
N SER A 140 1.12 -3.06 7.07
CA SER A 140 1.67 -2.76 5.75
C SER A 140 3.13 -3.19 5.63
N TRP A 141 3.89 -3.15 6.73
CA TRP A 141 5.26 -3.65 6.77
C TRP A 141 5.28 -5.18 6.76
N LEU A 142 4.42 -5.84 7.55
CA LEU A 142 4.31 -7.31 7.55
C LEU A 142 3.90 -7.88 6.20
N VAL A 143 2.93 -7.27 5.52
CA VAL A 143 2.54 -7.62 4.16
C VAL A 143 3.76 -7.55 3.24
N ALA A 144 4.50 -6.44 3.26
CA ALA A 144 5.69 -6.29 2.43
C ALA A 144 6.76 -7.34 2.77
N PHE A 145 7.00 -7.60 4.06
CA PHE A 145 7.96 -8.58 4.53
C PHE A 145 7.61 -10.00 4.07
N ILE A 146 6.37 -10.45 4.28
CA ILE A 146 5.90 -11.78 3.91
C ILE A 146 5.99 -12.00 2.40
N PHE A 147 5.49 -11.07 1.58
CA PHE A 147 5.56 -11.24 0.13
C PHE A 147 6.99 -11.19 -0.40
N THR A 148 7.88 -10.39 0.20
CA THR A 148 9.31 -10.35 -0.21
C THR A 148 10.00 -11.69 0.07
N TRP A 149 9.82 -12.24 1.27
CA TRP A 149 10.38 -13.56 1.61
C TRP A 149 9.72 -14.68 0.82
N GLY A 150 8.42 -14.57 0.55
CA GLY A 150 7.72 -15.47 -0.36
C GLY A 150 8.36 -15.51 -1.75
N SER A 151 8.67 -14.36 -2.34
CA SER A 151 9.39 -14.29 -3.62
C SER A 151 10.78 -14.95 -3.55
N VAL A 152 11.52 -14.78 -2.45
CA VAL A 152 12.82 -15.46 -2.27
C VAL A 152 12.65 -16.98 -2.28
N ILE A 153 11.65 -17.51 -1.55
CA ILE A 153 11.37 -18.95 -1.52
C ILE A 153 10.96 -19.46 -2.91
N TRP A 154 10.19 -18.70 -3.69
CA TRP A 154 9.82 -19.09 -5.04
C TRP A 154 11.00 -19.08 -6.02
N VAL A 155 11.93 -18.15 -5.88
CA VAL A 155 13.20 -18.20 -6.63
C VAL A 155 14.00 -19.45 -6.26
N MET A 156 14.07 -19.81 -4.97
CA MET A 156 14.71 -21.06 -4.55
C MET A 156 13.99 -22.30 -5.12
N ASN A 157 12.65 -22.29 -5.12
CA ASN A 157 11.84 -23.33 -5.74
C ASN A 157 12.14 -23.47 -7.24
N GLY A 158 12.25 -22.33 -7.95
CA GLY A 158 12.65 -22.28 -9.35
C GLY A 158 13.98 -23.00 -9.58
N PHE A 159 14.99 -22.81 -8.71
CA PHE A 159 16.24 -23.56 -8.80
C PHE A 159 16.02 -25.06 -8.66
N PHE A 160 15.27 -25.52 -7.64
CA PHE A 160 15.04 -26.95 -7.43
C PHE A 160 14.25 -27.64 -8.54
N VAL A 161 13.40 -26.91 -9.26
CA VAL A 161 12.53 -27.49 -10.31
C VAL A 161 13.13 -27.34 -11.71
N TRP A 162 13.85 -26.24 -11.97
CA TRP A 162 14.37 -25.93 -13.31
C TRP A 162 15.84 -26.30 -13.49
N LEU A 163 16.68 -26.17 -12.46
CA LEU A 163 18.12 -26.43 -12.58
C LEU A 163 18.40 -27.89 -13.00
N PRO A 164 17.72 -28.92 -12.44
CA PRO A 164 17.90 -30.30 -12.90
C PRO A 164 17.54 -30.51 -14.38
N VAL A 165 16.59 -29.72 -14.91
CA VAL A 165 16.15 -29.83 -16.32
C VAL A 165 17.19 -29.24 -17.28
N VAL A 166 17.84 -28.13 -16.91
CA VAL A 166 18.85 -27.46 -17.76
C VAL A 166 20.25 -28.06 -17.60
N ALA A 167 20.60 -28.50 -16.39
CA ALA A 167 21.90 -29.06 -16.05
C ALA A 167 21.73 -30.34 -15.22
N PRO A 168 21.34 -31.48 -15.83
CA PRO A 168 21.13 -32.73 -15.11
C PRO A 168 22.35 -33.22 -14.32
N ALA A 169 23.56 -32.77 -14.69
CA ALA A 169 24.80 -33.10 -13.98
C ALA A 169 24.89 -32.49 -12.56
N THR A 170 24.06 -31.50 -12.23
CA THR A 170 24.02 -30.89 -10.88
C THR A 170 22.93 -31.49 -9.99
N GLU A 171 22.09 -32.39 -10.52
CA GLU A 171 20.98 -32.97 -9.78
C GLU A 171 21.47 -33.84 -8.62
N PHE A 172 20.91 -33.61 -7.44
CA PHE A 172 21.10 -34.49 -6.29
C PHE A 172 19.82 -35.27 -5.96
N ASP A 173 19.98 -36.40 -5.26
CA ASP A 173 18.88 -37.33 -4.98
C ASP A 173 17.69 -36.63 -4.32
N GLY A 174 16.56 -36.63 -5.03
CA GLY A 174 15.30 -36.08 -4.54
C GLY A 174 15.20 -34.55 -4.57
N GLU A 175 16.06 -33.85 -5.33
CA GLU A 175 16.04 -32.40 -5.47
C GLU A 175 14.66 -31.85 -5.85
N ILE A 176 14.08 -32.34 -6.95
CA ILE A 176 12.75 -31.89 -7.41
C ILE A 176 11.66 -32.30 -6.41
N TYR A 177 11.72 -33.54 -5.91
CA TYR A 177 10.66 -34.12 -5.09
C TYR A 177 10.59 -33.47 -3.70
N TYR A 178 11.70 -33.40 -2.98
CA TYR A 178 11.74 -32.77 -1.65
C TYR A 178 11.93 -31.27 -1.75
N GLY A 179 12.95 -30.80 -2.48
CA GLY A 179 13.26 -29.38 -2.61
C GLY A 179 12.12 -28.60 -3.25
N GLY A 180 11.66 -29.05 -4.42
CA GLY A 180 10.51 -28.46 -5.12
C GLY A 180 9.22 -28.55 -4.30
N GLY A 181 8.88 -29.74 -3.78
CA GLY A 181 7.63 -29.94 -3.04
C GLY A 181 7.54 -29.10 -1.75
N ILE A 182 8.59 -29.12 -0.93
CA ILE A 182 8.61 -28.42 0.37
C ILE A 182 8.63 -26.90 0.18
N THR A 183 9.45 -26.39 -0.75
CA THR A 183 9.50 -24.94 -0.98
C THR A 183 8.21 -24.41 -1.62
N ALA A 184 7.54 -25.19 -2.48
CA ALA A 184 6.22 -24.84 -3.00
C ALA A 184 5.17 -24.76 -1.90
N PHE A 185 5.16 -25.73 -0.96
CA PHE A 185 4.28 -25.70 0.21
C PHE A 185 4.50 -24.46 1.07
N ILE A 186 5.76 -24.16 1.40
CA ILE A 186 6.13 -22.98 2.20
C ILE A 186 5.71 -21.70 1.47
N GLY A 187 6.03 -21.56 0.19
CA GLY A 187 5.68 -20.39 -0.62
C GLY A 187 4.17 -20.16 -0.69
N ALA A 188 3.40 -21.21 -0.98
CA ALA A 188 1.95 -21.12 -1.14
C ALA A 188 1.22 -20.91 0.19
N ILE A 189 1.49 -21.75 1.20
CA ILE A 189 0.70 -21.77 2.44
C ILE A 189 1.22 -20.75 3.45
N LEU A 190 2.53 -20.71 3.70
CA LEU A 190 3.07 -19.80 4.72
C LEU A 190 3.17 -18.37 4.21
N PHE A 191 3.56 -18.15 2.95
CA PHE A 191 3.75 -16.79 2.45
C PHE A 191 2.53 -16.24 1.71
N PHE A 192 1.97 -16.95 0.73
CA PHE A 192 0.84 -16.41 -0.04
C PHE A 192 -0.46 -16.38 0.77
N GLU A 193 -0.84 -17.45 1.46
CA GLU A 193 -2.11 -17.47 2.22
C GLU A 193 -2.09 -16.45 3.37
N ILE A 194 -1.05 -16.50 4.23
CA ILE A 194 -0.92 -15.58 5.37
C ILE A 194 -0.79 -14.13 4.88
N GLY A 195 0.02 -13.89 3.85
CA GLY A 195 0.17 -12.56 3.25
C GLY A 195 -1.15 -12.02 2.70
N SER A 196 -1.99 -12.88 2.13
CA SER A 196 -3.30 -12.50 1.60
C SER A 196 -4.32 -12.17 2.69
N ILE A 197 -4.31 -12.91 3.80
CA ILE A 197 -5.12 -12.58 4.98
C ILE A 197 -4.70 -11.20 5.54
N LEU A 198 -3.39 -10.93 5.62
CA LEU A 198 -2.90 -9.63 6.07
C LEU A 198 -3.30 -8.49 5.12
N LEU A 199 -3.37 -8.71 3.81
CA LEU A 199 -3.88 -7.71 2.86
C LEU A 199 -5.35 -7.36 3.13
N ILE A 200 -6.19 -8.34 3.46
CA ILE A 200 -7.57 -8.08 3.87
C ILE A 200 -7.61 -7.25 5.15
N PHE A 201 -6.79 -7.60 6.15
CA PHE A 201 -6.72 -6.80 7.37
C PHE A 201 -6.19 -5.38 7.14
N GLU A 202 -5.21 -5.20 6.25
CA GLU A 202 -4.71 -3.88 5.80
C GLU A 202 -5.86 -3.06 5.19
N ALA A 203 -6.68 -3.68 4.32
CA ALA A 203 -7.79 -3.00 3.64
C ALA A 203 -8.95 -2.67 4.60
N VAL A 204 -9.33 -3.59 5.48
CA VAL A 204 -10.45 -3.38 6.43
C VAL A 204 -10.09 -2.36 7.50
N ASN A 205 -8.84 -2.33 7.95
CA ASN A 205 -8.38 -1.42 9.00
C ASN A 205 -7.74 -0.13 8.45
N ALA A 206 -7.74 0.07 7.12
CA ALA A 206 -7.42 1.38 6.54
C ALA A 206 -8.41 2.40 7.11
N ASN A 207 -7.92 3.45 7.77
CA ASN A 207 -8.81 4.40 8.43
C ASN A 207 -9.69 5.12 7.39
N ASN A 208 -10.99 4.79 7.34
CA ASN A 208 -11.94 5.33 6.37
C ASN A 208 -12.08 6.86 6.40
N THR A 209 -11.66 7.54 7.47
CA THR A 209 -11.70 9.01 7.57
C THR A 209 -10.44 9.69 7.01
N GLY A 210 -9.46 8.92 6.51
CA GLY A 210 -8.13 9.44 6.23
C GLY A 210 -7.35 9.74 7.51
N CYS A 211 -6.03 9.70 7.45
CA CYS A 211 -5.19 10.30 8.48
C CYS A 211 -4.53 11.58 7.96
N PHE A 212 -4.66 12.69 8.71
CA PHE A 212 -3.98 13.93 8.35
C PHE A 212 -2.58 13.94 8.97
N GLY A 213 -1.57 13.61 8.17
CA GLY A 213 -0.19 13.43 8.63
C GLY A 213 0.65 14.71 8.72
N TRP A 214 0.07 15.90 8.62
CA TRP A 214 0.82 17.17 8.53
C TRP A 214 0.37 18.18 9.59
N ALA A 215 1.30 19.02 10.03
CA ALA A 215 1.12 20.17 10.89
C ALA A 215 1.80 21.38 10.23
N VAL A 216 1.20 22.55 10.38
CA VAL A 216 1.75 23.82 9.89
C VAL A 216 2.28 24.58 11.10
N GLU A 217 3.59 24.79 11.13
CA GLU A 217 4.28 25.61 12.14
C GLU A 217 4.61 26.98 11.53
N GLN A 218 4.39 28.05 12.29
CA GLN A 218 4.76 29.39 11.86
C GLN A 218 6.19 29.68 12.30
N LEU A 219 7.08 29.95 11.33
CA LEU A 219 8.43 30.44 11.63
C LEU A 219 8.37 31.96 11.72
N VAL A 220 8.67 32.48 12.90
CA VAL A 220 8.98 33.90 13.10
C VAL A 220 10.49 34.00 13.01
N ASP A 221 11.01 34.59 11.94
CA ASP A 221 12.45 34.88 11.83
C ASP A 221 12.77 36.08 12.71
N ASP A 222 13.51 35.85 13.80
CA ASP A 222 13.84 36.85 14.83
C ASP A 222 14.86 37.91 14.40
N GLU A 223 15.37 37.90 13.15
CA GLU A 223 16.47 38.81 12.75
C GLU A 223 16.10 40.03 11.90
N ARG A 224 14.84 40.25 11.53
CA ARG A 224 14.41 41.57 11.00
C ARG A 224 12.98 41.85 11.42
N ALA A 225 12.78 42.97 12.12
CA ALA A 225 11.48 43.55 12.50
C ALA A 225 10.57 43.96 11.30
N ALA A 226 10.74 43.32 10.14
CA ALA A 226 9.92 43.43 8.93
C ALA A 226 9.91 42.12 8.08
N GLY A 227 10.38 40.99 8.62
CA GLY A 227 10.49 39.72 7.88
C GLY A 227 9.15 38.99 7.74
N GLN A 228 8.70 38.74 6.50
CA GLN A 228 7.49 37.99 6.20
C GLN A 228 7.52 36.59 6.83
N GLN A 229 6.44 36.25 7.54
CA GLN A 229 6.27 34.96 8.21
C GLN A 229 6.26 33.82 7.18
N ARG A 230 7.22 32.90 7.30
CA ARG A 230 7.26 31.67 6.50
C ARG A 230 6.56 30.54 7.27
N LEU A 231 5.71 29.81 6.58
CA LEU A 231 5.00 28.68 7.18
C LEU A 231 5.76 27.39 6.87
N ARG A 232 6.17 26.68 7.92
CA ARG A 232 6.86 25.41 7.84
C ARG A 232 5.87 24.26 7.92
N ILE A 233 5.96 23.32 7.00
CA ILE A 233 5.14 22.10 7.07
C ILE A 233 5.96 20.97 7.68
N VAL A 234 5.44 20.41 8.77
CA VAL A 234 6.08 19.35 9.56
C VAL A 234 5.12 18.17 9.70
N ALA A 235 5.62 16.94 9.77
CA ALA A 235 4.80 15.76 9.97
C ALA A 235 4.05 15.81 11.32
N ASN A 236 2.71 15.75 11.32
CA ASN A 236 1.92 15.62 12.53
C ASN A 236 1.83 14.14 12.92
N ARG A 237 2.51 13.78 14.00
CA ARG A 237 2.61 12.39 14.46
C ARG A 237 1.36 11.93 15.21
N HIS A 238 0.58 12.84 15.78
CA HIS A 238 -0.46 12.49 16.74
C HIS A 238 -1.77 12.03 16.09
N HIS A 239 -2.02 12.36 14.83
CA HIS A 239 -3.29 12.00 14.16
C HIS A 239 -3.30 10.60 13.52
N CYS A 240 -2.13 9.96 13.29
CA CYS A 240 -2.08 8.63 12.66
C CYS A 240 -1.84 7.52 13.68
N HIS A 241 -2.88 7.17 14.44
CA HIS A 241 -2.79 6.22 15.54
C HIS A 241 -2.48 4.77 15.14
N HIS A 242 -2.83 4.33 13.92
CA HIS A 242 -2.80 2.90 13.55
C HIS A 242 -1.41 2.38 13.15
N HIS A 243 -0.53 3.20 12.58
CA HIS A 243 0.85 2.79 12.23
C HIS A 243 1.86 3.02 13.38
N GLN A 244 1.50 3.85 14.37
CA GLN A 244 2.43 4.27 15.41
C GLN A 244 2.28 3.53 16.74
N ASN A 245 1.21 2.76 16.93
CA ASN A 245 0.99 2.03 18.18
C ASN A 245 1.93 0.83 18.30
N ARG A 246 3.10 1.06 18.93
CA ARG A 246 4.15 0.05 19.10
C ARG A 246 3.79 -1.06 20.10
N HIS A 247 2.77 -0.85 20.94
CA HIS A 247 2.48 -1.72 22.08
C HIS A 247 1.34 -2.71 21.83
N ASN A 248 0.66 -2.67 20.67
CA ASN A 248 -0.39 -3.63 20.36
C ASN A 248 -0.62 -3.77 18.85
N PHE A 249 -0.57 -5.00 18.34
CA PHE A 249 -0.95 -5.36 16.95
C PHE A 249 -2.38 -4.93 16.60
N VAL A 250 -3.23 -4.92 17.62
CA VAL A 250 -4.65 -4.60 17.59
C VAL A 250 -4.76 -3.17 18.13
N GLY A 251 -4.78 -2.17 17.25
CA GLY A 251 -4.69 -0.74 17.58
C GLY A 251 -5.67 -0.26 18.67
N LYS A 252 -5.32 -0.41 19.95
CA LYS A 252 -6.01 0.23 21.08
C LYS A 252 -5.44 1.64 21.24
N PRO A 253 -6.26 2.70 21.25
CA PRO A 253 -5.76 4.06 21.41
C PRO A 253 -5.05 4.22 22.77
N SER A 254 -3.85 4.78 22.75
CA SER A 254 -3.14 5.14 23.98
C SER A 254 -3.80 6.36 24.62
N ARG A 255 -4.20 6.23 25.89
CA ARG A 255 -4.89 7.29 26.67
C ARG A 255 -4.08 8.59 26.83
N LEU A 256 -2.79 8.59 26.50
CA LEU A 256 -1.89 9.74 26.63
C LEU A 256 -1.95 10.75 25.47
N THR A 257 -2.81 10.53 24.47
CA THR A 257 -2.84 11.36 23.23
C THR A 257 -4.13 12.18 23.03
N VAL A 258 -4.96 12.34 24.08
CA VAL A 258 -6.22 13.10 24.01
C VAL A 258 -6.19 14.21 25.09
N PRO A 259 -5.62 15.39 24.80
CA PRO A 259 -6.40 16.61 25.04
C PRO A 259 -6.05 17.87 24.20
N GLU A 260 -5.62 17.80 22.93
CA GLU A 260 -5.20 19.03 22.21
C GLU A 260 -5.90 19.33 20.87
N ALA A 261 -7.00 18.63 20.56
CA ALA A 261 -7.81 18.88 19.36
C ALA A 261 -9.26 19.32 19.63
N MET A 262 -9.65 19.59 20.88
CA MET A 262 -10.93 20.24 21.17
C MET A 262 -10.69 21.69 21.58
N PRO A 263 -11.32 22.69 20.92
CA PRO A 263 -11.43 24.01 21.51
C PRO A 263 -12.11 23.83 22.87
N ARG A 264 -11.57 24.48 23.93
CA ARG A 264 -12.28 24.60 25.21
C ARG A 264 -13.71 25.04 24.90
N PRO A 265 -14.76 24.26 25.23
CA PRO A 265 -16.11 24.77 25.15
C PRO A 265 -16.25 25.84 26.22
N GLU A 266 -16.61 27.05 25.83
CA GLU A 266 -17.12 28.04 26.77
C GLU A 266 -18.33 27.45 27.51
N PRO A 267 -18.48 27.69 28.82
CA PRO A 267 -19.57 27.13 29.58
C PRO A 267 -20.85 27.89 29.23
N ARG A 268 -21.65 27.37 28.28
CA ARG A 268 -23.02 27.83 28.07
C ARG A 268 -24.03 26.67 28.19
N SER A 269 -24.77 26.77 29.29
CA SER A 269 -26.16 26.37 29.54
C SER A 269 -26.64 24.99 29.05
N LYS A 270 -27.06 24.19 30.04
CA LYS A 270 -27.87 22.97 29.92
C LYS A 270 -29.16 23.24 29.14
N SER A 271 -29.32 22.62 27.96
CA SER A 271 -30.63 22.10 27.54
C SER A 271 -30.46 20.93 26.56
N GLU A 272 -31.34 19.96 26.72
CA GLU A 272 -31.41 18.66 26.07
C GLU A 272 -31.54 18.76 24.54
N THR A 273 -30.80 17.93 23.80
CA THR A 273 -31.34 17.28 22.59
C THR A 273 -30.57 16.01 22.24
N ASN A 274 -31.36 15.03 21.83
CA ASN A 274 -31.06 13.66 21.45
C ASN A 274 -30.04 13.49 20.30
N HIS A 275 -29.31 12.37 20.36
CA HIS A 275 -28.77 11.57 19.26
C HIS A 275 -28.00 12.27 18.13
N VAL A 276 -26.67 12.35 18.27
CA VAL A 276 -25.72 11.95 17.22
C VAL A 276 -24.50 11.35 17.90
N ASP A 277 -24.20 10.08 17.63
CA ASP A 277 -23.00 9.38 18.09
C ASP A 277 -21.72 10.10 17.61
N ALA A 278 -21.27 11.06 18.40
CA ALA A 278 -19.97 11.69 18.25
C ALA A 278 -18.89 10.69 18.69
N ASP A 279 -18.23 10.15 17.68
CA ASP A 279 -16.88 9.61 17.75
C ASP A 279 -16.71 8.32 18.58
N THR A 280 -17.28 7.22 18.08
CA THR A 280 -16.87 5.87 18.46
C THR A 280 -15.40 5.66 18.06
N LYS A 281 -14.49 6.03 18.98
CA LYS A 281 -13.04 5.80 18.98
C LYS A 281 -12.74 4.42 18.39
N LYS A 282 -12.40 4.38 17.10
CA LYS A 282 -12.39 3.15 16.30
C LYS A 282 -11.33 2.17 16.80
N GLN A 283 -11.80 1.11 17.45
CA GLN A 283 -11.02 -0.09 17.76
C GLN A 283 -10.80 -0.90 16.48
N TRP A 284 -9.69 -1.65 16.46
CA TRP A 284 -9.37 -2.66 15.46
C TRP A 284 -10.59 -3.53 15.12
N ARG A 285 -10.88 -3.67 13.82
CA ARG A 285 -12.02 -4.44 13.30
C ARG A 285 -11.51 -5.75 12.72
N TRP A 286 -11.88 -6.85 13.38
CA TRP A 286 -11.59 -8.21 12.91
C TRP A 286 -12.50 -8.63 11.75
N PHE A 287 -13.76 -8.19 11.79
CA PHE A 287 -14.76 -8.50 10.76
C PHE A 287 -15.44 -7.19 10.34
N ALA A 288 -15.50 -6.96 9.03
CA ALA A 288 -16.31 -5.88 8.49
C ALA A 288 -17.79 -6.23 8.64
N SER A 289 -18.62 -5.25 9.03
CA SER A 289 -20.06 -5.46 9.06
C SER A 289 -20.56 -5.73 7.63
N TRP A 290 -21.61 -6.55 7.47
CA TRP A 290 -22.15 -6.87 6.15
C TRP A 290 -22.61 -5.61 5.39
N HIS A 291 -23.11 -4.63 6.14
CA HIS A 291 -23.45 -3.31 5.60
C HIS A 291 -22.20 -2.60 5.06
N ASP A 292 -21.13 -2.48 5.86
CA ASP A 292 -19.87 -1.84 5.43
C ASP A 292 -19.23 -2.58 4.23
N LEU A 293 -19.35 -3.90 4.16
CA LEU A 293 -18.88 -4.70 3.02
C LEU A 293 -19.59 -4.28 1.73
N HIS A 294 -20.92 -4.24 1.77
CA HIS A 294 -21.73 -3.97 0.58
C HIS A 294 -21.69 -2.51 0.14
N THR A 295 -21.68 -1.57 1.09
CA THR A 295 -21.74 -0.14 0.78
C THR A 295 -20.36 0.49 0.58
N HIS A 296 -19.31 -0.04 1.23
CA HIS A 296 -17.98 0.56 1.22
C HIS A 296 -16.95 -0.31 0.53
N TYR A 297 -16.64 -1.48 1.10
CA TYR A 297 -15.44 -2.22 0.71
C TYR A 297 -15.49 -2.76 -0.73
N PHE A 298 -16.65 -3.18 -1.25
CA PHE A 298 -16.76 -3.59 -2.66
C PHE A 298 -16.58 -2.45 -3.67
N ARG A 299 -16.57 -1.19 -3.24
CA ARG A 299 -16.28 -0.04 -4.10
C ARG A 299 -14.81 0.40 -4.02
N GLU A 300 -14.00 -0.22 -3.16
CA GLU A 300 -12.59 0.11 -3.01
C GLU A 300 -11.69 -0.89 -3.76
N LEU A 301 -10.85 -0.37 -4.67
CA LEU A 301 -9.93 -1.20 -5.45
C LEU A 301 -8.95 -2.00 -4.58
N GLY A 302 -8.45 -1.39 -3.49
CA GLY A 302 -7.54 -2.08 -2.58
C GLY A 302 -8.16 -3.30 -1.91
N PHE A 303 -9.43 -3.20 -1.49
CA PHE A 303 -10.16 -4.33 -0.90
C PHE A 303 -10.46 -5.41 -1.94
N LEU A 304 -10.96 -5.02 -3.13
CA LEU A 304 -11.20 -5.97 -4.22
C LEU A 304 -9.94 -6.72 -4.63
N ALA A 305 -8.80 -6.02 -4.69
CA ALA A 305 -7.50 -6.62 -4.98
C ALA A 305 -7.10 -7.62 -3.88
N GLY A 306 -7.26 -7.26 -2.61
CA GLY A 306 -7.04 -8.17 -1.48
C GLY A 306 -7.94 -9.42 -1.53
N CYS A 307 -9.21 -9.28 -1.89
CA CYS A 307 -10.12 -10.42 -2.05
C CYS A 307 -9.71 -11.34 -3.20
N ALA A 308 -9.36 -10.78 -4.36
CA ALA A 308 -8.85 -11.55 -5.49
C ALA A 308 -7.54 -12.27 -5.13
N GLN A 309 -6.66 -11.61 -4.37
CA GLN A 309 -5.42 -12.22 -3.88
C GLN A 309 -5.70 -13.39 -2.95
N LEU A 310 -6.58 -13.21 -1.95
CA LEU A 310 -6.93 -14.26 -1.00
C LEU A 310 -7.60 -15.44 -1.69
N PHE A 311 -8.56 -15.21 -2.57
CA PHE A 311 -9.15 -16.28 -3.38
C PHE A 311 -8.08 -17.02 -4.19
N GLY A 312 -7.20 -16.27 -4.87
CA GLY A 312 -6.10 -16.84 -5.62
C GLY A 312 -5.18 -17.70 -4.76
N ALA A 313 -4.82 -17.21 -3.57
CA ALA A 313 -3.92 -17.88 -2.64
C ALA A 313 -4.54 -19.15 -2.08
N THR A 314 -5.82 -19.12 -1.70
CA THR A 314 -6.50 -20.28 -1.13
C THR A 314 -6.60 -21.40 -2.16
N VAL A 315 -6.92 -21.07 -3.42
CA VAL A 315 -6.99 -22.07 -4.50
C VAL A 315 -5.59 -22.57 -4.87
N PHE A 316 -4.61 -21.67 -5.03
CA PHE A 316 -3.22 -22.04 -5.28
C PHE A 316 -2.62 -22.88 -4.14
N GLY A 317 -3.06 -22.64 -2.90
CA GLY A 317 -2.65 -23.36 -1.71
C GLY A 317 -2.94 -24.86 -1.78
N VAL A 318 -3.99 -25.27 -2.50
CA VAL A 318 -4.27 -26.69 -2.77
C VAL A 318 -3.09 -27.34 -3.49
N SER A 319 -2.52 -26.64 -4.48
CA SER A 319 -1.32 -27.08 -5.19
C SER A 319 -0.10 -27.11 -4.28
N GLY A 320 0.05 -26.12 -3.39
CA GLY A 320 1.12 -26.11 -2.39
C GLY A 320 1.08 -27.32 -1.45
N ILE A 321 -0.12 -27.72 -0.99
CA ILE A 321 -0.30 -28.92 -0.15
C ILE A 321 -0.02 -30.18 -0.96
N THR A 322 -0.57 -30.27 -2.17
CA THR A 322 -0.41 -31.47 -3.01
C THR A 322 0.99 -31.64 -3.57
N ALA A 323 1.81 -30.59 -3.58
CA ALA A 323 3.23 -30.64 -3.92
C ALA A 323 4.07 -31.45 -2.93
N LEU A 324 3.59 -31.64 -1.71
CA LEU A 324 4.39 -32.27 -0.65
C LEU A 324 4.76 -33.73 -0.99
N PRO A 325 5.98 -34.15 -0.60
CA PRO A 325 6.36 -35.55 -0.57
C PRO A 325 5.33 -36.40 0.17
N GLY A 326 4.93 -37.52 -0.42
CA GLY A 326 3.91 -38.41 0.13
C GLY A 326 2.50 -38.16 -0.41
N ILE A 327 2.21 -36.97 -0.96
CA ILE A 327 0.95 -36.70 -1.64
C ILE A 327 1.14 -36.77 -3.16
N ILE A 328 2.12 -36.03 -3.70
CA ILE A 328 2.28 -35.90 -5.16
C ILE A 328 2.53 -37.25 -5.85
N ASN A 329 3.27 -38.14 -5.19
CA ASN A 329 3.58 -39.50 -5.68
C ASN A 329 2.37 -40.44 -5.72
N HIS A 330 1.25 -40.08 -5.12
CA HIS A 330 0.00 -40.85 -5.17
C HIS A 330 -1.04 -40.27 -6.14
N LEU A 331 -0.72 -39.17 -6.84
CA LEU A 331 -1.62 -38.49 -7.77
C LEU A 331 -1.62 -39.13 -9.17
N GLU A 332 -1.72 -40.46 -9.23
CA GLU A 332 -1.87 -41.20 -10.48
C GLU A 332 -3.30 -41.73 -10.67
N PRO A 333 -3.88 -41.66 -11.89
CA PRO A 333 -3.26 -41.23 -13.17
C PRO A 333 -3.18 -39.70 -13.31
N GLN A 334 -2.52 -39.21 -14.38
CA GLN A 334 -2.29 -37.78 -14.68
C GLN A 334 -3.50 -36.85 -14.46
N TRP A 335 -4.72 -37.30 -14.72
CA TRP A 335 -5.91 -36.47 -14.50
C TRP A 335 -6.08 -36.06 -13.03
N LYS A 336 -5.66 -36.91 -12.08
CA LYS A 336 -5.64 -36.59 -10.65
C LYS A 336 -4.57 -35.54 -10.35
N LEU A 337 -3.37 -35.69 -10.90
CA LEU A 337 -2.31 -34.67 -10.79
C LEU A 337 -2.77 -33.33 -11.38
N ASN A 338 -3.38 -33.34 -12.56
CA ASN A 338 -3.92 -32.13 -13.17
C ASN A 338 -4.99 -31.48 -12.30
N ALA A 339 -5.94 -32.26 -11.79
CA ALA A 339 -7.04 -31.75 -10.96
C ALA A 339 -6.57 -31.21 -9.60
N ALA A 340 -5.61 -31.89 -8.96
CA ALA A 340 -5.18 -31.56 -7.60
C ALA A 340 -4.01 -30.57 -7.55
N TYR A 341 -3.11 -30.59 -8.55
CA TYR A 341 -1.87 -29.81 -8.54
C TYR A 341 -1.83 -28.73 -9.62
N TRP A 342 -2.11 -29.04 -10.90
CA TRP A 342 -1.88 -28.06 -11.97
C TRP A 342 -3.04 -27.07 -12.19
N ILE A 343 -4.28 -27.55 -12.24
CA ILE A 343 -5.47 -26.69 -12.43
C ILE A 343 -5.61 -25.64 -11.32
N PRO A 344 -5.42 -25.98 -10.02
CA PRO A 344 -5.52 -24.97 -8.98
C PRO A 344 -4.42 -23.90 -9.08
N GLN A 345 -3.23 -24.21 -9.62
CA GLN A 345 -2.21 -23.18 -9.91
C GLN A 345 -2.67 -22.18 -10.96
N VAL A 346 -3.33 -22.65 -12.03
CA VAL A 346 -3.85 -21.78 -13.09
C VAL A 346 -4.97 -20.88 -12.55
N ILE A 347 -5.90 -21.45 -11.79
CA ILE A 347 -7.02 -20.69 -11.20
C ILE A 347 -6.48 -19.68 -10.17
N GLY A 348 -5.59 -20.13 -9.29
CA GLY A 348 -4.95 -19.30 -8.28
C GLY A 348 -4.13 -18.17 -8.87
N GLY A 349 -3.29 -18.48 -9.86
CA GLY A 349 -2.51 -17.53 -10.64
C GLY A 349 -3.38 -16.50 -11.36
N SER A 350 -4.52 -16.91 -11.90
CA SER A 350 -5.51 -16.00 -12.48
C SER A 350 -6.05 -15.01 -11.43
N GLY A 351 -6.28 -15.47 -10.20
CA GLY A 351 -6.62 -14.60 -9.06
C GLY A 351 -5.52 -13.58 -8.76
N PHE A 352 -4.25 -14.00 -8.79
CA PHE A 352 -3.09 -13.11 -8.61
C PHE A 352 -2.95 -12.08 -9.74
N ILE A 353 -3.28 -12.44 -10.99
CA ILE A 353 -3.31 -11.51 -12.13
C ILE A 353 -4.36 -10.44 -11.91
N VAL A 354 -5.58 -10.83 -11.49
CA VAL A 354 -6.67 -9.88 -11.19
C VAL A 354 -6.26 -8.96 -10.04
N SER A 355 -5.76 -9.52 -8.93
CA SER A 355 -5.26 -8.76 -7.78
C SER A 355 -4.19 -7.73 -8.18
N SER A 356 -3.15 -8.16 -8.89
CA SER A 356 -2.03 -7.31 -9.30
C SER A 356 -2.50 -6.20 -10.24
N THR A 357 -3.42 -6.51 -11.15
CA THR A 357 -4.03 -5.52 -12.05
C THR A 357 -4.84 -4.49 -11.28
N LEU A 358 -5.65 -4.90 -10.31
CA LEU A 358 -6.43 -3.99 -9.47
C LEU A 358 -5.55 -3.09 -8.61
N TYR A 359 -4.48 -3.62 -8.01
CA TYR A 359 -3.50 -2.81 -7.28
C TYR A 359 -2.72 -1.86 -8.19
N MET A 360 -2.44 -2.26 -9.43
CA MET A 360 -1.81 -1.38 -10.41
C MET A 360 -2.74 -0.21 -10.75
N LEU A 361 -4.01 -0.50 -11.06
CA LEU A 361 -5.05 0.48 -11.37
C LEU A 361 -5.33 1.42 -10.20
N GLU A 362 -5.25 0.95 -8.95
CA GLU A 362 -5.39 1.75 -7.73
C GLU A 362 -4.40 2.94 -7.71
N THR A 363 -3.20 2.75 -8.25
CA THR A 363 -2.15 3.80 -8.26
C THR A 363 -2.27 4.78 -9.41
N GLN A 364 -3.01 4.41 -10.46
CA GLN A 364 -3.14 5.18 -11.69
C GLN A 364 -4.21 6.27 -11.57
N GLN A 365 -4.02 7.37 -12.32
CA GLN A 365 -5.04 8.43 -12.44
C GLN A 365 -6.21 7.98 -13.32
N LYS A 366 -5.90 7.23 -14.37
CA LYS A 366 -6.83 6.71 -15.36
C LYS A 366 -6.40 5.28 -15.68
N TRP A 367 -7.36 4.41 -15.95
CA TRP A 367 -7.09 3.01 -16.27
C TRP A 367 -6.07 2.85 -17.42
N TRP A 368 -6.11 3.74 -18.42
CA TRP A 368 -5.22 3.71 -19.58
C TRP A 368 -3.90 4.47 -19.40
N LYS A 369 -3.69 5.19 -18.30
CA LYS A 369 -2.48 6.02 -18.09
C LYS A 369 -1.61 5.38 -17.01
N PRO A 370 -0.52 4.68 -17.37
CA PRO A 370 0.44 4.11 -16.42
C PRO A 370 1.05 5.18 -15.50
N ALA A 371 1.51 4.75 -14.32
CA ALA A 371 2.13 5.62 -13.33
C ALA A 371 3.55 5.17 -12.94
N PRO A 372 4.51 5.10 -13.88
CA PRO A 372 5.86 4.58 -13.63
C PRO A 372 6.70 5.43 -12.67
N HIS A 373 6.23 6.62 -12.30
CA HIS A 373 6.87 7.46 -11.28
C HIS A 373 6.47 7.07 -9.85
N LEU A 374 5.52 6.14 -9.67
CA LEU A 374 5.04 5.70 -8.37
C LEU A 374 5.58 4.32 -8.01
N LEU A 375 6.21 4.21 -6.84
CA LEU A 375 6.68 2.93 -6.30
C LEU A 375 5.55 1.90 -6.17
N GLY A 376 4.34 2.34 -5.78
CA GLY A 376 3.18 1.45 -5.70
C GLY A 376 2.80 0.81 -7.04
N TRP A 377 3.01 1.52 -8.16
CA TRP A 377 2.74 1.00 -9.49
C TRP A 377 3.76 -0.08 -9.87
N HIS A 378 5.05 0.18 -9.62
CA HIS A 378 6.12 -0.82 -9.85
C HIS A 378 5.88 -2.10 -9.05
N ILE A 379 5.52 -2.00 -7.76
CA ILE A 379 5.21 -3.18 -6.94
C ILE A 379 4.10 -4.01 -7.59
N ALA A 380 3.01 -3.37 -8.03
CA ALA A 380 1.90 -4.08 -8.65
C ALA A 380 2.26 -4.68 -10.02
N VAL A 381 3.12 -4.02 -10.80
CA VAL A 381 3.61 -4.52 -12.10
C VAL A 381 4.48 -5.74 -11.92
N TRP A 382 5.44 -5.73 -11.00
CA TRP A 382 6.29 -6.89 -10.77
C TRP A 382 5.50 -8.07 -10.18
N ASN A 383 4.53 -7.79 -9.31
CA ASN A 383 3.59 -8.81 -8.86
C ASN A 383 2.76 -9.39 -10.02
N LEU A 384 2.39 -8.57 -11.02
CA LEU A 384 1.69 -9.05 -12.21
C LEU A 384 2.58 -9.96 -13.07
N VAL A 385 3.87 -9.64 -13.21
CA VAL A 385 4.83 -10.51 -13.91
C VAL A 385 4.93 -11.87 -13.23
N GLY A 386 5.12 -11.89 -11.90
CA GLY A 386 5.15 -13.16 -11.16
C GLY A 386 3.82 -13.92 -11.21
N ALA A 387 2.68 -13.22 -11.17
CA ALA A 387 1.36 -13.84 -11.31
C ALA A 387 1.17 -14.53 -12.69
N LEU A 388 1.71 -13.92 -13.76
CA LEU A 388 1.76 -14.55 -15.09
C LEU A 388 2.67 -15.79 -15.07
N GLY A 389 3.82 -15.72 -14.38
CA GLY A 389 4.72 -16.85 -14.13
C GLY A 389 4.02 -18.05 -13.50
N PHE A 390 3.37 -17.85 -12.35
CA PHE A 390 2.60 -18.91 -11.66
C PHE A 390 1.49 -19.51 -12.54
N THR A 391 0.80 -18.67 -13.29
CA THR A 391 -0.27 -19.12 -14.20
C THR A 391 0.31 -19.96 -15.34
N LEU A 392 1.44 -19.51 -15.90
CA LEU A 392 2.13 -20.20 -16.99
C LEU A 392 2.74 -21.53 -16.53
N CYS A 393 3.34 -21.57 -15.34
CA CYS A 393 3.84 -22.79 -14.70
C CYS A 393 2.71 -23.84 -14.61
N GLY A 394 1.55 -23.44 -14.08
CA GLY A 394 0.36 -24.29 -14.05
C GLY A 394 -0.11 -24.77 -15.42
N ALA A 395 -0.19 -23.86 -16.39
CA ALA A 395 -0.70 -24.14 -17.73
C ALA A 395 0.20 -25.09 -18.52
N LEU A 396 1.52 -24.88 -18.46
CA LEU A 396 2.52 -25.67 -19.18
C LEU A 396 2.81 -27.00 -18.48
N GLY A 397 2.71 -27.05 -17.15
CA GLY A 397 2.87 -28.27 -16.37
C GLY A 397 1.90 -29.39 -16.77
N MET A 398 0.68 -29.04 -17.22
CA MET A 398 -0.28 -30.01 -17.74
C MET A 398 0.15 -30.66 -19.06
N ALA A 399 1.02 -30.02 -19.84
CA ALA A 399 1.58 -30.56 -21.07
C ALA A 399 2.81 -31.44 -20.82
N TYR A 400 2.73 -32.33 -19.82
CA TYR A 400 3.83 -33.16 -19.30
C TYR A 400 4.60 -34.01 -20.33
N LYS A 401 3.98 -34.32 -21.48
CA LYS A 401 4.62 -35.08 -22.57
C LYS A 401 5.52 -34.22 -23.48
N ASN A 402 5.52 -32.91 -23.30
CA ASN A 402 6.32 -31.99 -24.11
C ASN A 402 7.48 -31.48 -23.25
N SER A 403 8.71 -31.86 -23.61
CA SER A 403 9.92 -31.44 -22.90
C SER A 403 10.10 -29.93 -22.87
N GLY A 404 9.74 -29.23 -23.96
CA GLY A 404 9.76 -27.77 -24.02
C GLY A 404 8.76 -27.14 -23.03
N ALA A 405 7.58 -27.74 -22.87
CA ALA A 405 6.60 -27.25 -21.90
C ALA A 405 7.06 -27.46 -20.45
N GLN A 406 7.73 -28.57 -20.15
CA GLN A 406 8.30 -28.81 -18.81
C GLN A 406 9.45 -27.84 -18.50
N TYR A 407 10.32 -27.58 -19.48
CA TYR A 407 11.38 -26.59 -19.34
C TYR A 407 10.82 -25.21 -19.03
N GLU A 408 9.85 -24.74 -19.82
CA GLU A 408 9.22 -23.43 -19.64
C GLU A 408 8.37 -23.37 -18.36
N ALA A 409 7.75 -24.47 -17.93
CA ALA A 409 7.02 -24.54 -16.66
C ALA A 409 7.97 -24.32 -15.46
N GLY A 410 9.14 -24.98 -15.47
CA GLY A 410 10.16 -24.77 -14.45
C GLY A 410 10.71 -23.34 -14.47
N LEU A 411 10.94 -22.78 -15.65
CA LEU A 411 11.45 -21.42 -15.82
C LEU A 411 10.44 -20.37 -15.34
N ALA A 412 9.15 -20.58 -15.61
CA ALA A 412 8.08 -19.68 -15.22
C ALA A 412 7.94 -19.54 -13.69
N THR A 413 8.44 -20.50 -12.92
CA THR A 413 8.48 -20.44 -11.45
C THR A 413 9.47 -19.37 -10.92
N PHE A 414 10.45 -18.95 -11.72
CA PHE A 414 11.37 -17.87 -11.33
C PHE A 414 10.78 -16.48 -11.43
N TRP A 415 9.70 -16.32 -12.22
CA TRP A 415 9.07 -15.03 -12.45
C TRP A 415 8.34 -14.58 -11.19
#